data_AF-A0A2T2QYS3-F1
#
_entry.id   AF-A0A2T2QYS3-F1
#
_cell.length_a   1.000
_cell.length_b   1.000
_cell.length_c   1.000
_cell.angle_alpha   90.00
_cell.angle_beta   90.00
_cell.angle_gamma   90.00
#
_symmetry.space_group_name_H-M   'P 1'
#
loop_
_entity.id
_entity.type
_entity.pdbx_description
1 polymer ?
#
loop_
_entity_poly.entity_id
_entity_poly.type
_entity_poly.pdbx_seq_one_letter_code
_entity_poly.pdbx_strand_id
1 'polypeptide(L)'
;MPELPEVETIRSGLADLLPGKRIAGVEVLLKKSLSAPESHITTHMAGARVTHVRRRGKIMIVDLSSGYSLLVHLKMTGQLVFE
;
A
#
# COMPACT_ATOMS: atom_id res chain seq x y z
N MET A 1 -9.74 15.08 4.31
CA MET A 1 -8.86 14.23 5.14
C MET A 1 -9.66 13.01 5.51
N PRO A 2 -9.32 11.82 5.01
CA PRO A 2 -9.97 10.60 5.49
C PRO A 2 -9.74 10.49 7.00
N GLU A 3 -10.81 10.27 7.76
CA GLU A 3 -10.71 9.98 9.18
C GLU A 3 -10.52 8.47 9.40
N LEU A 4 -10.47 8.06 10.66
CA LEU A 4 -10.25 6.65 11.01
C LEU A 4 -11.33 5.72 10.41
N PRO A 5 -12.63 6.07 10.42
CA PRO A 5 -13.65 5.23 9.81
C PRO A 5 -13.45 5.04 8.30
N GLU A 6 -13.14 6.10 7.55
CA GLU A 6 -12.92 5.99 6.11
C GLU A 6 -11.67 5.16 5.79
N VAL A 7 -10.59 5.34 6.56
CA VAL A 7 -9.39 4.52 6.40
C VAL A 7 -9.67 3.05 6.72
N GLU A 8 -10.53 2.74 7.71
CA GLU A 8 -10.97 1.36 7.98
C GLU A 8 -11.78 0.79 6.82
N THR A 9 -12.72 1.55 6.24
CA THR A 9 -13.50 1.11 5.08
C THR A 9 -12.59 0.76 3.90
N ILE A 10 -11.61 1.62 3.58
CA ILE A 10 -10.65 1.35 2.52
C ILE A 10 -9.80 0.11 2.86
N ARG A 11 -9.35 -0.02 4.13
CA ARG A 11 -8.59 -1.19 4.59
C ARG A 11 -9.39 -2.48 4.40
N SER A 12 -10.67 -2.49 4.75
CA SER A 12 -11.52 -3.67 4.61
C SER A 12 -11.65 -4.08 3.15
N GLY A 13 -11.99 -3.16 2.25
CA GLY A 13 -12.11 -3.48 0.82
C GLY A 13 -10.81 -4.02 0.22
N LEU A 14 -9.66 -3.44 0.59
CA LEU A 14 -8.36 -3.92 0.12
C LEU A 14 -7.95 -5.26 0.76
N ALA A 15 -8.35 -5.52 2.01
CA ALA A 15 -8.09 -6.79 2.66
C ALA A 15 -8.84 -7.96 2.01
N ASP A 16 -9.99 -7.69 1.39
CA ASP A 16 -10.74 -8.70 0.63
C ASP A 16 -10.16 -8.90 -0.78
N LEU A 17 -9.59 -7.83 -1.37
CA LEU A 17 -9.15 -7.84 -2.76
C LEU A 17 -7.68 -8.25 -2.96
N LEU A 18 -6.77 -7.83 -2.09
CA LEU A 18 -5.33 -7.89 -2.35
C LEU A 18 -4.63 -9.19 -1.93
N PRO A 19 -4.91 -9.83 -0.77
CA PRO A 19 -4.14 -10.98 -0.31
C PRO A 19 -4.02 -12.11 -1.34
N GLY A 20 -2.83 -12.69 -1.43
CA GLY A 20 -2.48 -13.74 -2.40
C GLY A 20 -2.05 -13.23 -3.78
N LYS A 21 -2.39 -11.99 -4.17
CA LYS A 21 -1.94 -11.41 -5.45
C LYS A 21 -0.44 -11.14 -5.45
N ARG A 22 0.20 -11.38 -6.60
CA ARG A 22 1.63 -11.10 -6.83
C ARG A 22 1.80 -9.74 -7.51
N ILE A 23 2.71 -8.92 -7.01
CA ILE A 23 3.09 -7.65 -7.63
C ILE A 23 3.97 -7.96 -8.85
N ALA A 24 3.46 -7.70 -10.06
CA ALA A 24 4.20 -7.99 -11.29
C ALA A 24 5.29 -6.94 -11.58
N GLY A 25 5.04 -5.69 -11.19
CA GLY A 25 5.95 -4.56 -11.35
C GLY A 25 5.43 -3.36 -10.58
N VAL A 26 6.27 -2.33 -10.45
CA VAL A 26 5.91 -1.07 -9.79
C VAL A 26 6.38 0.08 -10.65
N GLU A 27 5.49 1.04 -10.89
CA GLU A 27 5.79 2.30 -11.57
C GLU A 27 5.59 3.46 -10.59
N VAL A 28 6.56 4.37 -10.53
CA VAL A 28 6.50 5.55 -9.65
C VAL A 28 6.38 6.80 -10.52
N LEU A 29 5.15 7.26 -10.70
CA LEU A 29 4.85 8.44 -11.52
C LEU A 29 5.31 9.76 -10.90
N LEU A 30 5.47 9.80 -9.56
CA LEU A 30 5.78 11.03 -8.84
C LEU A 30 6.74 10.77 -7.67
N LYS A 31 8.04 10.96 -7.89
CA LYS A 31 9.10 10.63 -6.91
C LYS A 31 8.94 11.32 -5.54
N LYS A 32 8.38 12.54 -5.51
CA LYS A 32 8.15 13.29 -4.26
C LYS A 32 7.12 12.65 -3.30
N SER A 33 6.35 11.66 -3.77
CA SER A 33 5.41 10.93 -2.89
C SER A 33 6.10 9.87 -2.03
N LEU A 34 7.33 9.49 -2.39
CA LEU A 34 8.10 8.49 -1.67
C LEU A 34 8.90 9.14 -0.54
N SER A 35 8.91 8.49 0.62
CA SER A 35 9.83 8.82 1.72
C SER A 35 11.12 7.98 1.69
N ALA A 36 11.21 7.01 0.78
CA ALA A 36 12.35 6.12 0.59
C ALA A 36 12.84 6.19 -0.87
N PRO A 37 14.08 5.75 -1.16
CA PRO A 37 14.56 5.65 -2.54
C PRO A 37 13.65 4.77 -3.40
N GLU A 38 13.39 5.19 -4.63
CA GLU A 38 12.60 4.43 -5.61
C GLU A 38 13.13 3.01 -5.82
N SER A 39 14.46 2.84 -5.78
CA SER A 39 15.11 1.54 -5.91
C SER A 39 14.68 0.53 -4.83
N HIS A 40 14.37 0.99 -3.61
CA HIS A 40 13.89 0.10 -2.55
C HIS A 40 12.49 -0.41 -2.85
N ILE A 41 11.62 0.46 -3.38
CA ILE A 41 10.26 0.11 -3.78
C ILE A 41 10.31 -0.95 -4.88
N THR A 42 11.04 -0.66 -5.96
CA THR A 42 11.09 -1.56 -7.13
C THR A 42 11.76 -2.90 -6.80
N THR A 43 12.82 -2.90 -5.99
CA THR A 43 13.56 -4.13 -5.65
C THR A 43 12.80 -5.03 -4.68
N HIS A 44 12.17 -4.48 -3.64
CA HIS A 44 11.58 -5.29 -2.57
C HIS A 44 10.11 -5.64 -2.77
N MET A 45 9.41 -4.90 -3.65
CA MET A 45 8.00 -5.16 -3.95
C MET A 45 7.81 -6.03 -5.20
N ALA A 46 8.64 -5.89 -6.23
CA ALA A 46 8.48 -6.67 -7.45
C ALA A 46 8.61 -8.17 -7.16
N GLY A 47 7.64 -8.96 -7.63
CA GLY A 47 7.56 -10.39 -7.41
C GLY A 47 7.02 -10.80 -6.03
N ALA A 48 6.92 -9.89 -5.06
CA ALA A 48 6.36 -10.19 -3.75
C ALA A 48 4.84 -10.41 -3.82
N ARG A 49 4.31 -11.21 -2.90
CA ARG A 49 2.86 -11.40 -2.73
C ARG A 49 2.34 -10.56 -1.57
N VAL A 50 1.14 -10.02 -1.73
CA VAL A 50 0.43 -9.40 -0.60
C VAL A 50 -0.03 -10.51 0.35
N THR A 51 0.28 -10.36 1.64
CA THR A 51 -0.12 -11.32 2.67
C THR A 51 -1.28 -10.78 3.50
N HIS A 52 -1.22 -9.50 3.90
CA HIS A 52 -2.23 -8.87 4.74
C HIS A 52 -2.38 -7.39 4.40
N VAL A 53 -3.56 -6.84 4.68
CA VAL A 53 -3.82 -5.39 4.66
C VAL A 53 -4.33 -4.96 6.03
N ARG A 54 -3.53 -4.14 6.70
CA ARG A 54 -3.77 -3.64 8.06
C ARG A 54 -3.75 -2.12 8.06
N ARG A 55 -4.08 -1.52 9.20
CA ARG A 55 -3.87 -0.09 9.44
C ARG A 55 -3.34 0.17 10.83
N ARG A 56 -2.67 1.31 10.99
CA ARG A 56 -2.33 1.90 12.28
C ARG A 56 -2.69 3.38 12.25
N GLY A 57 -3.73 3.76 12.98
CA GLY A 57 -4.29 5.11 12.88
C GLY A 57 -4.73 5.40 11.44
N LYS A 58 -4.17 6.46 10.85
CA LYS A 58 -4.46 6.92 9.47
C LYS A 58 -3.46 6.38 8.43
N ILE A 59 -2.61 5.43 8.81
CA ILE A 59 -1.63 4.79 7.92
C ILE A 59 -2.16 3.41 7.53
N MET A 60 -2.25 3.16 6.24
CA MET A 60 -2.49 1.84 5.69
C MET A 60 -1.18 1.07 5.53
N ILE A 61 -1.21 -0.22 5.82
CA ILE A 61 -0.04 -1.10 5.83
C ILE A 61 -0.39 -2.34 5.00
N VAL A 62 0.34 -2.54 3.90
CA VAL A 62 0.22 -3.74 3.05
C VAL A 62 1.46 -4.60 3.28
N ASP A 63 1.28 -5.74 3.93
CA ASP A 63 2.37 -6.65 4.28
C ASP A 63 2.70 -7.57 3.11
N LEU A 64 3.99 -7.73 2.80
CA LEU A 64 4.47 -8.49 1.66
C LEU A 64 5.21 -9.75 2.09
N SER A 65 5.17 -10.78 1.26
CA SER A 65 5.88 -12.04 1.49
C SER A 65 7.41 -11.90 1.50
N SER A 66 7.94 -10.75 1.06
CA SER A 66 9.37 -10.43 1.11
C SER A 66 9.85 -10.01 2.50
N GLY A 67 8.96 -9.93 3.50
CA GLY A 67 9.28 -9.45 4.85
C GLY A 67 9.20 -7.91 5.00
N TYR A 68 8.89 -7.20 3.92
CA TYR A 68 8.65 -5.76 3.91
C TYR A 68 7.15 -5.43 3.93
N SER A 69 6.83 -4.18 4.28
CA SER A 69 5.46 -3.65 4.17
C SER A 69 5.46 -2.33 3.41
N LEU A 70 4.45 -2.11 2.57
CA LEU A 70 4.17 -0.81 1.97
C LEU A 70 3.29 0.01 2.91
N LEU A 71 3.77 1.20 3.29
CA LEU A 71 3.01 2.14 4.11
C LEU A 71 2.42 3.24 3.23
N VAL A 72 1.12 3.48 3.35
CA VAL A 72 0.42 4.53 2.59
C VAL A 72 -0.30 5.47 3.55
N HIS A 73 -0.06 6.76 3.41
CA HIS A 73 -0.77 7.81 4.15
C HIS A 73 -1.52 8.71 3.17
N LEU A 74 -2.86 8.67 3.17
CA LEU A 74 -3.70 9.38 2.19
C LEU A 74 -3.70 10.92 2.34
N LYS A 75 -3.31 11.44 3.50
CA LYS A 75 -3.25 12.88 3.79
C LYS A 75 -4.64 13.51 3.60
N MET A 76 -4.77 14.55 2.78
CA MET A 76 -6.03 15.27 2.62
C MET A 76 -6.93 14.65 1.54
N THR A 77 -6.34 14.27 0.40
CA THR A 77 -7.04 13.94 -0.86
C THR A 77 -6.50 12.70 -1.56
N GLY A 78 -5.52 11.99 -0.99
CA GLY A 78 -4.99 10.77 -1.57
C GLY A 78 -6.05 9.70 -1.70
N GLN A 79 -5.98 8.93 -2.79
CA GLN A 79 -6.92 7.86 -3.11
C GLN A 79 -6.15 6.57 -3.41
N LEU A 80 -6.79 5.44 -3.15
CA LEU A 80 -6.35 4.12 -3.58
C LEU A 80 -7.41 3.58 -4.55
N VAL A 81 -6.98 3.25 -5.75
CA VAL A 81 -7.84 2.75 -6.83
C VAL A 81 -7.40 1.33 -7.14
N PHE A 82 -8.36 0.43 -7.29
CA PHE A 82 -8.14 -0.95 -7.68
C PHE A 82 -8.97 -1.22 -8.94
N GLU A 83 -8.31 -1.65 -10.01
CA GLU A 83 -8.86 -1.92 -11.33
C GLU A 83 -8.57 -3.36 -11.76
#